data_AF-A0A358JRS3-F1
#
_entry.id   AF-A0A358JRS3-F1
#
_cell.length_a   1.000
_cell.length_b   1.000
_cell.length_c   1.000
_cell.angle_alpha   90.00
_cell.angle_beta   90.00
_cell.angle_gamma   90.00
#
_symmetry.space_group_name_H-M   'P 1'
#
loop_
_entity.id
_entity.type
_entity.pdbx_description
1 polymer ?
#
loop_
_entity_poly.entity_id
_entity_poly.type
_entity_poly.pdbx_seq_one_letter_code
_entity_poly.pdbx_strand_id
1 'polypeptide(L)'
;MQIKNKTEDMIKMVELPKEIRLEDTPNLKAGFQSPIEIKNNNEEGYKTEIKGIEFWTPVVEEGYEHYWVSTKGRVWNSRSKNLLKGGDNGTGYQFVHIRSKNGIHRNFLRHRLVSLAFIPNPENKETVNHKDGDKKNNHVENLEWMTHKENARHAWHIGLNDKRKITKEQQNEIVSLRKKGWSTVDIAEKLKIGSTTVWDYCRKSGLNERLDKITKEQKELVLTLRKTGLSIMKIGEEIGISTSSVLTICDKEGLGKRIDLTSQEQKNKVIELKKKGETYSNIVQKTSLSLSTVQRICSSNGLCKTKNVVTEELIQQLVKLKNEGMTYTEISKEIGLTVATVSKYIRQENKK
;
A
#
# COMPACT_ATOMS: atom_id res chain seq x y z
N MET A 1 69.94 -4.90 -19.25
CA MET A 1 68.59 -4.77 -19.85
C MET A 1 68.40 -5.96 -20.78
N GLN A 2 67.99 -7.10 -20.20
CA GLN A 2 67.69 -8.34 -20.90
C GLN A 2 66.17 -8.52 -20.95
N ILE A 3 65.74 -9.41 -21.85
CA ILE A 3 64.40 -10.02 -21.97
C ILE A 3 63.42 -9.26 -22.88
N LYS A 4 63.54 -9.52 -24.18
CA LYS A 4 62.40 -9.70 -25.11
C LYS A 4 62.85 -10.67 -26.19
N ASN A 5 62.49 -11.94 -26.06
CA ASN A 5 62.46 -12.96 -27.14
C ASN A 5 61.84 -14.24 -26.57
N LYS A 6 60.51 -14.41 -26.71
CA LYS A 6 59.84 -15.72 -26.50
C LYS A 6 58.39 -15.84 -27.03
N THR A 7 58.02 -15.14 -28.10
CA THR A 7 56.65 -15.19 -28.63
C THR A 7 56.52 -15.37 -30.14
N GLU A 8 57.59 -15.74 -30.85
CA GLU A 8 57.55 -15.89 -32.32
C GLU A 8 57.57 -17.34 -32.84
N ASP A 9 57.66 -18.36 -31.98
CA ASP A 9 57.88 -19.75 -32.42
C ASP A 9 56.66 -20.68 -32.51
N MET A 10 55.41 -20.20 -32.68
CA MET A 10 54.27 -21.10 -32.93
C MET A 10 53.23 -20.56 -33.93
N ILE A 11 53.65 -20.03 -35.08
CA ILE A 11 52.71 -19.79 -36.20
C ILE A 11 53.34 -20.22 -37.52
N LYS A 12 52.99 -21.43 -37.99
CA LYS A 12 53.07 -22.01 -39.35
C LYS A 12 52.45 -23.41 -39.25
N MET A 13 51.45 -23.89 -40.00
CA MET A 13 50.70 -23.47 -41.19
C MET A 13 49.36 -24.25 -41.17
N VAL A 14 48.25 -23.62 -41.57
CA VAL A 14 47.28 -24.13 -42.58
C VAL A 14 46.56 -22.89 -43.11
N GLU A 15 46.84 -22.51 -44.37
CA GLU A 15 46.10 -21.47 -45.11
C GLU A 15 45.05 -22.09 -46.04
N LEU A 16 43.98 -21.34 -46.35
CA LEU A 16 43.48 -21.00 -47.71
C LEU A 16 42.26 -20.02 -47.61
N PRO A 17 41.85 -19.26 -48.67
CA PRO A 17 41.90 -17.79 -48.65
C PRO A 17 40.60 -17.00 -48.99
N LYS A 18 40.72 -15.67 -48.81
CA LYS A 18 40.03 -14.48 -49.38
C LYS A 18 39.02 -13.70 -48.52
N GLU A 19 39.39 -12.42 -48.33
CA GLU A 19 38.82 -11.35 -47.50
C GLU A 19 37.38 -10.93 -47.84
N ILE A 20 36.63 -10.43 -46.84
CA ILE A 20 36.10 -9.05 -46.81
C ILE A 20 36.24 -8.50 -45.38
N ARG A 21 36.79 -7.29 -45.27
CA ARG A 21 37.03 -6.54 -44.02
C ARG A 21 35.74 -5.87 -43.51
N LEU A 22 35.50 -5.98 -42.22
CA LEU A 22 34.63 -5.09 -41.44
C LEU A 22 35.53 -4.36 -40.45
N GLU A 23 36.19 -3.31 -40.94
CA GLU A 23 36.91 -2.37 -40.08
C GLU A 23 35.83 -1.51 -39.36
N ASP A 24 36.00 -1.32 -38.04
CA ASP A 24 35.17 -0.50 -37.12
C ASP A 24 34.33 -1.21 -36.01
N THR A 25 34.68 -2.43 -35.59
CA THR A 25 34.25 -2.94 -34.26
C THR A 25 35.43 -3.49 -33.45
N PRO A 26 35.81 -2.91 -32.29
CA PRO A 26 37.07 -3.26 -31.62
C PRO A 26 37.13 -4.63 -30.92
N ASN A 27 36.10 -5.48 -30.93
CA ASN A 27 36.08 -6.68 -30.08
C ASN A 27 35.36 -7.92 -30.65
N LEU A 28 35.42 -8.14 -31.96
CA LEU A 28 34.95 -9.38 -32.60
C LEU A 28 36.02 -9.92 -33.56
N LYS A 29 37.12 -10.47 -33.02
CA LYS A 29 38.08 -11.28 -33.78
C LYS A 29 38.14 -12.69 -33.19
N ALA A 30 37.39 -13.60 -33.81
CA ALA A 30 37.69 -15.03 -34.05
C ALA A 30 36.36 -15.79 -34.21
N GLY A 31 35.83 -15.86 -35.43
CA GLY A 31 34.76 -16.79 -35.77
C GLY A 31 35.34 -18.18 -36.00
N PHE A 32 35.20 -19.10 -35.04
CA PHE A 32 35.37 -20.53 -35.26
C PHE A 32 33.99 -21.13 -35.58
N GLN A 33 33.83 -21.73 -36.77
CA GLN A 33 32.63 -22.44 -37.16
C GLN A 33 32.68 -23.88 -36.62
N SER A 34 31.54 -24.36 -36.12
CA SER A 34 31.31 -25.65 -35.45
C SER A 34 32.11 -26.85 -36.02
N PRO A 35 32.63 -27.78 -35.19
CA PRO A 35 33.20 -29.06 -35.65
C PRO A 35 32.18 -30.04 -36.27
N ILE A 36 30.92 -29.61 -36.46
CA ILE A 36 29.84 -30.43 -36.99
C ILE A 36 29.52 -29.90 -38.38
N GLU A 37 29.80 -30.70 -39.42
CA GLU A 37 29.43 -30.41 -40.81
C GLU A 37 27.94 -30.04 -40.89
N ILE A 38 27.65 -28.79 -41.26
CA ILE A 38 26.32 -28.40 -41.75
C ILE A 38 26.47 -28.25 -43.26
N LYS A 39 26.02 -29.26 -44.00
CA LYS A 39 25.77 -29.11 -45.44
C LYS A 39 24.56 -28.18 -45.58
N ASN A 40 24.70 -27.08 -46.29
CA ASN A 40 23.69 -26.61 -47.24
C ASN A 40 24.19 -25.43 -48.08
N ASN A 41 23.96 -25.58 -49.38
CA ASN A 41 24.27 -24.64 -50.45
C ASN A 41 23.27 -23.47 -50.50
N ASN A 42 23.73 -22.41 -51.17
CA ASN A 42 22.99 -21.40 -51.94
C ASN A 42 23.11 -19.97 -51.42
N GLU A 43 23.65 -19.14 -52.32
CA GLU A 43 23.82 -17.69 -52.26
C GLU A 43 22.49 -16.98 -52.52
N GLU A 44 22.18 -15.96 -51.71
CA GLU A 44 21.67 -14.64 -52.15
C GLU A 44 21.39 -13.79 -50.90
N GLY A 45 21.90 -12.55 -50.91
CA GLY A 45 22.02 -11.73 -49.71
C GLY A 45 20.74 -11.07 -49.26
N TYR A 46 20.47 -11.05 -47.95
CA TYR A 46 19.66 -10.04 -47.26
C TYR A 46 20.02 -10.00 -45.77
N LYS A 47 19.88 -8.82 -45.15
CA LYS A 47 19.72 -8.64 -43.70
C LYS A 47 18.79 -9.73 -43.16
N THR A 48 19.32 -10.70 -42.42
CA THR A 48 18.53 -11.82 -41.89
C THR A 48 18.90 -12.06 -40.43
N GLU A 49 17.87 -12.29 -39.61
CA GLU A 49 17.96 -12.68 -38.21
C GLU A 49 19.04 -13.75 -38.02
N ILE A 50 20.01 -13.53 -37.12
CA ILE A 50 20.98 -14.55 -36.70
C ILE A 50 20.28 -15.52 -35.73
N LYS A 51 19.17 -16.14 -36.15
CA LYS A 51 18.54 -17.25 -35.43
C LYS A 51 19.16 -18.54 -35.96
N GLY A 52 20.18 -19.03 -35.26
CA GLY A 52 20.65 -20.42 -35.44
C GLY A 52 22.16 -20.61 -35.44
N ILE A 53 22.94 -19.56 -35.72
CA ILE A 53 24.41 -19.64 -35.76
C ILE A 53 24.94 -19.61 -34.32
N GLU A 54 25.64 -20.68 -33.95
CA GLU A 54 26.35 -20.74 -32.68
C GLU A 54 27.77 -20.22 -32.86
N PHE A 55 28.13 -19.20 -32.10
CA PHE A 55 29.49 -18.67 -32.07
C PHE A 55 30.24 -19.23 -30.87
N TRP A 56 31.53 -19.47 -31.06
CA TRP A 56 32.44 -19.97 -30.05
C TRP A 56 33.55 -18.97 -29.82
N THR A 57 33.89 -18.72 -28.55
CA THR A 57 35.01 -17.85 -28.17
C THR A 57 35.84 -18.53 -27.07
N PRO A 58 37.17 -18.33 -27.03
CA PRO A 58 37.98 -18.85 -25.94
C PRO A 58 37.54 -18.26 -24.60
N VAL A 59 37.69 -19.05 -23.53
CA VAL A 59 37.50 -18.54 -22.17
C VAL A 59 38.61 -17.53 -21.88
N VAL A 60 38.20 -16.30 -21.53
CA VAL A 60 39.09 -15.13 -21.39
C VAL A 60 39.92 -15.16 -20.09
N GLU A 61 39.63 -16.07 -19.16
CA GLU A 61 40.37 -16.20 -17.90
C GLU A 61 41.74 -16.86 -18.09
N GLU A 62 42.78 -16.27 -17.51
CA GLU A 62 44.16 -16.74 -17.62
C GLU A 62 44.32 -18.20 -17.14
N GLY A 63 45.03 -19.01 -17.93
CA GLY A 63 45.25 -20.43 -17.65
C GLY A 63 44.14 -21.36 -18.14
N TYR A 64 43.14 -20.84 -18.86
CA TYR A 64 42.01 -21.60 -19.42
C TYR A 64 41.86 -21.48 -20.95
N GLU A 65 42.95 -21.12 -21.64
CA GLU A 65 42.95 -20.73 -23.05
C GLU A 65 42.51 -21.85 -24.01
N HIS A 66 42.59 -23.11 -23.57
CA HIS A 66 42.17 -24.27 -24.38
C HIS A 66 40.68 -24.62 -24.25
N TYR A 67 39.91 -23.86 -23.47
CA TYR A 67 38.46 -24.02 -23.37
C TYR A 67 37.74 -22.94 -24.18
N TRP A 68 36.66 -23.34 -24.82
CA TRP A 68 35.82 -22.48 -25.65
C TRP A 68 34.39 -22.52 -25.14
N VAL A 69 33.73 -21.37 -25.10
CA VAL A 69 32.32 -21.23 -24.72
C VAL A 69 31.50 -20.79 -25.92
N SER A 70 30.33 -21.40 -26.08
CA SER A 70 29.40 -21.08 -27.16
C SER A 70 28.31 -20.09 -26.74
N THR A 71 27.67 -19.41 -27.70
CA THR A 71 26.46 -18.61 -27.46
C THR A 71 25.26 -19.40 -26.92
N LYS A 72 25.26 -20.75 -27.03
CA LYS A 72 24.24 -21.64 -26.45
C LYS A 72 24.61 -22.23 -25.07
N GLY A 73 25.69 -21.76 -24.44
CA GLY A 73 26.12 -22.24 -23.12
C GLY A 73 26.84 -23.58 -23.09
N ARG A 74 27.24 -24.13 -24.24
CA ARG A 74 28.15 -25.27 -24.34
C ARG A 74 29.60 -24.85 -24.09
N VAL A 75 30.40 -25.79 -23.58
CA VAL A 75 31.82 -25.60 -23.30
C VAL A 75 32.60 -26.74 -23.93
N TRP A 76 33.59 -26.42 -24.74
CA TRP A 76 34.42 -27.37 -25.47
C TRP A 76 35.86 -27.28 -24.99
N ASN A 77 36.53 -28.43 -24.88
CA ASN A 77 37.94 -28.52 -24.59
C ASN A 77 38.69 -28.88 -25.88
N SER A 78 39.49 -27.95 -26.39
CA SER A 78 40.25 -28.13 -27.64
C SER A 78 41.37 -29.18 -27.54
N ARG A 79 41.95 -29.38 -26.34
CA ARG A 79 42.99 -30.38 -26.11
C ARG A 79 42.45 -31.80 -26.12
N SER A 80 41.36 -32.04 -25.39
CA SER A 80 40.73 -33.36 -25.33
C SER A 80 39.71 -33.60 -26.45
N LYS A 81 39.43 -32.57 -27.27
CA LYS A 81 38.43 -32.56 -28.35
C LYS A 81 37.02 -32.95 -27.89
N ASN A 82 36.66 -32.64 -26.65
CA ASN A 82 35.42 -33.08 -26.02
C ASN A 82 34.55 -31.92 -25.53
N LEU A 83 33.23 -32.09 -25.62
CA LEU A 83 32.25 -31.21 -24.97
C LEU A 83 32.13 -31.55 -23.49
N LEU A 84 32.20 -30.55 -22.63
CA LEU A 84 32.08 -30.72 -21.19
C LEU A 84 30.62 -30.85 -20.79
N LYS A 85 30.27 -31.98 -20.16
CA LYS A 85 28.91 -32.27 -19.67
C LYS A 85 28.55 -31.46 -18.41
N GLY A 86 29.47 -31.37 -17.45
CA GLY A 86 29.23 -30.63 -16.21
C GLY A 86 28.12 -31.22 -15.35
N GLY A 87 27.49 -30.39 -14.51
CA GLY A 87 26.42 -30.79 -13.58
C GLY A 87 25.56 -29.61 -13.11
N ASP A 88 24.70 -29.86 -12.11
CA ASP A 88 23.90 -28.84 -11.43
C ASP A 88 24.45 -28.61 -10.01
N ASN A 89 24.53 -27.35 -9.57
CA ASN A 89 25.10 -27.00 -8.27
C ASN A 89 24.16 -27.23 -7.07
N GLY A 90 23.02 -27.90 -7.25
CA GLY A 90 22.00 -28.13 -6.23
C GLY A 90 21.02 -26.97 -6.05
N THR A 91 21.24 -25.84 -6.73
CA THR A 91 20.34 -24.67 -6.72
C THR A 91 19.73 -24.37 -8.10
N GLY A 92 19.92 -25.27 -9.07
CA GLY A 92 19.39 -25.17 -10.43
C GLY A 92 20.35 -24.55 -11.45
N TYR A 93 21.54 -24.10 -11.03
CA TYR A 93 22.51 -23.52 -11.95
C TYR A 93 23.46 -24.58 -12.51
N GLN A 94 23.56 -24.62 -13.83
CA GLN A 94 24.47 -25.53 -14.53
C GLN A 94 25.91 -25.03 -14.47
N PHE A 95 26.84 -25.93 -14.18
CA PHE A 95 28.27 -25.67 -14.11
C PHE A 95 29.07 -26.68 -14.93
N VAL A 96 30.33 -26.37 -15.21
CA VAL A 96 31.33 -27.28 -15.79
C VAL A 96 32.59 -27.33 -14.95
N HIS A 97 33.23 -28.49 -14.90
CA HIS A 97 34.55 -28.65 -14.29
C HIS A 97 35.62 -28.30 -15.30
N ILE A 98 36.42 -27.28 -15.01
CA ILE A 98 37.49 -26.81 -15.90
C ILE A 98 38.83 -26.94 -15.16
N ARG A 99 39.79 -27.62 -15.78
CA ARG A 99 41.16 -27.78 -15.28
C ARG A 99 42.06 -26.70 -15.89
N SER A 100 42.69 -25.89 -15.05
CA SER A 100 43.66 -24.87 -15.49
C SER A 100 44.94 -25.50 -16.03
N LYS A 101 45.77 -24.70 -16.72
CA LYS A 101 47.09 -25.11 -17.21
C LYS A 101 48.00 -25.66 -16.08
N ASN A 102 47.86 -25.14 -14.86
CA ASN A 102 48.63 -25.57 -13.68
C ASN A 102 48.02 -26.81 -12.99
N GLY A 103 46.99 -27.41 -13.58
CA GLY A 103 46.38 -28.64 -13.08
C GLY A 103 45.30 -28.47 -12.03
N ILE A 104 44.93 -27.24 -11.66
CA ILE A 104 43.91 -26.94 -10.65
C ILE A 104 42.52 -27.08 -11.27
N HIS A 105 41.63 -27.81 -10.62
CA HIS A 105 40.23 -27.96 -11.03
C HIS A 105 39.36 -26.90 -10.36
N ARG A 106 38.49 -26.25 -11.15
CA ARG A 106 37.48 -25.31 -10.65
C ARG A 106 36.14 -25.53 -11.33
N ASN A 107 35.07 -25.16 -10.63
CA ASN A 107 33.71 -25.18 -11.17
C ASN A 107 33.39 -23.80 -11.75
N PHE A 108 32.98 -23.78 -13.02
CA PHE A 108 32.53 -22.57 -13.69
C PHE A 108 31.05 -22.66 -14.02
N LEU A 109 30.29 -21.62 -13.67
CA LEU A 109 28.87 -21.52 -14.02
C LEU A 109 28.74 -21.21 -15.51
N ARG A 110 27.89 -21.95 -16.23
CA ARG A 110 27.73 -21.81 -17.69
C ARG A 110 27.27 -20.40 -18.07
N HIS A 111 26.23 -19.88 -17.42
CA HIS A 111 25.74 -18.52 -17.67
C HIS A 111 26.81 -17.45 -17.45
N ARG A 112 27.72 -17.63 -16.49
CA ARG A 112 28.82 -16.68 -16.25
C ARG A 112 29.84 -16.73 -17.37
N LEU A 113 30.24 -17.93 -17.80
CA LEU A 113 31.16 -18.07 -18.93
C LEU A 113 30.59 -17.42 -20.19
N VAL A 114 29.30 -17.66 -20.50
CA VAL A 114 28.63 -17.04 -21.66
C VAL A 114 28.58 -15.52 -21.51
N SER A 115 28.19 -15.01 -20.34
CA SER A 115 28.04 -13.57 -20.15
C SER A 115 29.37 -12.83 -20.19
N LEU A 116 30.43 -13.40 -19.61
CA LEU A 116 31.79 -12.85 -19.68
C LEU A 116 32.34 -12.83 -21.12
N ALA A 117 31.94 -13.81 -21.92
CA ALA A 117 32.38 -13.98 -23.30
C ALA A 117 31.66 -13.08 -24.31
N PHE A 118 30.35 -12.90 -24.16
CA PHE A 118 29.51 -12.34 -25.24
C PHE A 118 28.71 -11.09 -24.84
N ILE A 119 28.64 -10.74 -23.54
CA ILE A 119 27.80 -9.63 -23.06
C ILE A 119 28.69 -8.58 -22.40
N PRO A 120 28.88 -7.40 -23.03
CA PRO A 120 29.59 -6.29 -22.41
C PRO A 120 28.99 -5.92 -21.05
N ASN A 121 29.86 -5.62 -20.08
CA ASN A 121 29.44 -5.18 -18.74
C ASN A 121 30.11 -3.84 -18.37
N PRO A 122 29.79 -2.74 -19.08
CA PRO A 122 30.43 -1.44 -18.87
C PRO A 122 30.18 -0.87 -17.47
N GLU A 123 29.05 -1.23 -16.85
CA GLU A 123 28.67 -0.79 -15.49
C GLU A 123 29.23 -1.71 -14.39
N ASN A 124 30.03 -2.73 -14.75
CA ASN A 124 30.63 -3.69 -13.83
C ASN A 124 29.62 -4.32 -12.85
N LYS A 125 28.42 -4.67 -13.36
CA LYS A 125 27.38 -5.30 -12.54
C LYS A 125 27.80 -6.70 -12.12
N GLU A 126 27.48 -7.06 -10.89
CA GLU A 126 28.04 -8.26 -10.25
C GLU A 126 27.32 -9.55 -10.62
N THR A 127 26.03 -9.50 -10.99
CA THR A 127 25.20 -10.71 -11.19
C THR A 127 24.75 -10.88 -12.64
N VAL A 128 24.55 -12.14 -13.04
CA VAL A 128 23.93 -12.48 -14.31
C VAL A 128 22.52 -12.97 -14.02
N ASN A 129 21.55 -12.45 -14.77
CA ASN A 129 20.15 -12.83 -14.70
C ASN A 129 19.74 -13.66 -15.92
N HIS A 130 18.79 -14.57 -15.69
CA HIS A 130 18.06 -15.30 -16.72
C HIS A 130 16.72 -14.59 -16.94
N LYS A 131 16.52 -14.00 -18.12
CA LYS A 131 15.34 -13.17 -18.43
C LYS A 131 14.03 -13.95 -18.26
N ASP A 132 14.02 -15.21 -18.70
CA ASP A 132 12.88 -16.14 -18.58
C ASP A 132 12.72 -16.78 -17.18
N GLY A 133 13.69 -16.61 -16.29
CA GLY A 133 13.72 -17.24 -14.97
C GLY A 133 14.14 -18.72 -14.94
N ASP A 134 14.42 -19.34 -16.10
CA ASP A 134 14.95 -20.71 -16.17
C ASP A 134 16.49 -20.70 -16.14
N LYS A 135 17.04 -21.15 -15.01
CA LYS A 135 18.49 -21.24 -14.76
C LYS A 135 19.22 -22.23 -15.69
N LYS A 136 18.49 -23.08 -16.40
CA LYS A 136 19.05 -24.03 -17.40
C LYS A 136 19.16 -23.43 -18.78
N ASN A 137 18.41 -22.36 -19.09
CA ASN A 137 18.48 -21.67 -20.37
C ASN A 137 19.68 -20.70 -20.40
N ASN A 138 20.87 -21.24 -20.71
CA ASN A 138 22.13 -20.49 -20.73
C ASN A 138 22.44 -19.87 -22.11
N HIS A 139 21.43 -19.62 -22.94
CA HIS A 139 21.60 -18.93 -24.23
C HIS A 139 21.94 -17.46 -24.01
N VAL A 140 22.88 -16.93 -24.78
CA VAL A 140 23.34 -15.53 -24.65
C VAL A 140 22.20 -14.52 -24.70
N GLU A 141 21.18 -14.76 -25.53
CA GLU A 141 20.01 -13.89 -25.68
C GLU A 141 19.12 -13.86 -24.41
N ASN A 142 19.14 -14.93 -23.61
CA ASN A 142 18.40 -15.07 -22.36
C ASN A 142 19.16 -14.51 -21.15
N LEU A 143 20.43 -14.12 -21.31
CA LEU A 143 21.27 -13.65 -20.22
C LEU A 143 21.44 -12.12 -20.27
N GLU A 144 21.61 -11.53 -19.10
CA GLU A 144 21.93 -10.10 -18.95
C GLU A 144 22.66 -9.83 -17.63
N TRP A 145 23.46 -8.76 -17.60
CA TRP A 145 24.11 -8.29 -16.39
C TRP A 145 23.15 -7.42 -15.56
N MET A 146 23.07 -7.70 -14.26
CA MET A 146 22.24 -6.98 -13.31
C MET A 146 22.93 -6.81 -11.95
N THR A 147 22.48 -5.80 -11.21
CA THR A 147 22.77 -5.66 -9.78
C THR A 147 21.89 -6.60 -8.96
N HIS A 148 22.29 -6.91 -7.73
CA HIS A 148 21.48 -7.71 -6.80
C HIS A 148 20.06 -7.14 -6.61
N LYS A 149 19.94 -5.81 -6.56
CA LYS A 149 18.65 -5.12 -6.38
C LYS A 149 17.74 -5.28 -7.59
N GLU A 150 18.27 -5.12 -8.80
CA GLU A 150 17.51 -5.32 -10.04
C GLU A 150 17.06 -6.78 -10.18
N ASN A 151 17.96 -7.73 -9.91
CA ASN A 151 17.63 -9.16 -9.96
C ASN A 151 16.53 -9.55 -8.95
N ALA A 152 16.61 -9.05 -7.71
CA ALA A 152 15.56 -9.26 -6.71
C ALA A 152 14.21 -8.69 -7.15
N ARG A 153 14.22 -7.51 -7.79
CA ARG A 153 13.04 -6.88 -8.35
C ARG A 153 12.48 -7.69 -9.51
N HIS A 154 13.33 -8.15 -10.45
CA HIS A 154 12.94 -9.01 -11.57
C HIS A 154 12.25 -10.28 -11.06
N ALA A 155 12.90 -11.02 -10.15
CA ALA A 155 12.36 -12.23 -9.53
C ALA A 155 10.99 -12.03 -8.86
N TRP A 156 10.72 -10.83 -8.32
CA TRP A 156 9.40 -10.48 -7.81
C TRP A 156 8.37 -10.24 -8.92
N HIS A 157 8.74 -9.52 -9.99
CA HIS A 157 7.85 -9.23 -11.12
C HIS A 157 7.47 -10.49 -11.90
N ILE A 158 8.42 -11.42 -12.10
CA ILE A 158 8.17 -12.70 -12.78
C ILE A 158 7.67 -13.81 -11.83
N GLY A 159 7.41 -13.49 -10.56
CA GLY A 159 6.75 -14.40 -9.61
C GLY A 159 7.63 -15.52 -9.03
N LEU A 160 8.95 -15.50 -9.25
CA LEU A 160 9.89 -16.49 -8.69
C LEU A 160 10.05 -16.38 -7.16
N ASN A 161 9.79 -15.20 -6.59
CA ASN A 161 9.86 -14.95 -5.16
C ASN A 161 8.56 -15.25 -4.40
N ASP A 162 7.58 -15.91 -5.02
CA ASP A 162 6.32 -16.23 -4.35
C ASP A 162 6.47 -17.41 -3.37
N LYS A 163 7.13 -17.13 -2.24
CA LYS A 163 7.14 -18.02 -1.06
C LYS A 163 5.75 -18.09 -0.38
N ARG A 164 4.77 -17.29 -0.83
CA ARG A 164 3.39 -17.30 -0.34
C ARG A 164 2.57 -18.23 -1.23
N LYS A 165 2.94 -19.52 -1.28
CA LYS A 165 2.12 -20.55 -1.96
C LYS A 165 0.84 -20.78 -1.17
N ILE A 166 -0.12 -19.87 -1.32
CA ILE A 166 -1.52 -20.19 -1.11
C ILE A 166 -1.98 -20.98 -2.33
N THR A 167 -2.70 -22.09 -2.10
CA THR A 167 -3.13 -22.97 -3.19
C THR A 167 -4.13 -22.27 -4.09
N LYS A 168 -4.36 -22.78 -5.32
CA LYS A 168 -5.36 -22.21 -6.22
C LYS A 168 -6.76 -22.24 -5.59
N GLU A 169 -7.04 -23.26 -4.79
CA GLU A 169 -8.29 -23.41 -4.04
C GLU A 169 -8.44 -22.27 -3.03
N GLN A 170 -7.38 -21.97 -2.25
CA GLN A 170 -7.39 -20.85 -1.31
C GLN A 170 -7.57 -19.50 -2.02
N GLN A 171 -6.98 -19.32 -3.20
CA GLN A 171 -7.16 -18.10 -4.00
C GLN A 171 -8.63 -17.92 -4.43
N ASN A 172 -9.23 -18.98 -4.97
CA ASN A 172 -10.64 -18.98 -5.37
C ASN A 172 -11.57 -18.74 -4.17
N GLU A 173 -11.23 -19.30 -3.02
CA GLU A 173 -11.99 -19.12 -1.78
C GLU A 173 -11.89 -17.68 -1.25
N ILE A 174 -10.72 -17.04 -1.29
CA ILE A 174 -10.55 -15.61 -0.96
C ILE A 174 -11.48 -14.76 -1.81
N VAL A 175 -11.48 -14.96 -3.13
CA VAL A 175 -12.31 -14.20 -4.07
C VAL A 175 -13.80 -14.43 -3.80
N SER A 176 -14.20 -15.68 -3.55
CA SER A 176 -15.59 -16.05 -3.23
C SER A 176 -16.08 -15.40 -1.93
N LEU A 177 -15.31 -15.50 -0.85
CA LEU A 177 -15.66 -14.90 0.45
C LEU A 177 -15.70 -13.38 0.37
N ARG A 178 -14.77 -12.76 -0.37
CA ARG A 178 -14.75 -11.31 -0.57
C ARG A 178 -16.00 -10.83 -1.31
N LYS A 179 -16.43 -11.53 -2.37
CA LYS A 179 -17.69 -11.25 -3.08
C LYS A 179 -18.92 -11.40 -2.18
N LYS A 180 -18.87 -12.30 -1.18
CA LYS A 180 -19.92 -12.46 -0.15
C LYS A 180 -19.89 -11.37 0.93
N GLY A 181 -18.99 -10.38 0.83
CA GLY A 181 -18.90 -9.27 1.78
C GLY A 181 -18.10 -9.57 3.04
N TRP A 182 -17.28 -10.63 3.05
CA TRP A 182 -16.39 -10.89 4.19
C TRP A 182 -15.23 -9.88 4.20
N SER A 183 -14.82 -9.46 5.40
CA SER A 183 -13.65 -8.58 5.54
C SER A 183 -12.37 -9.35 5.25
N THR A 184 -11.32 -8.65 4.83
CA THR A 184 -10.00 -9.27 4.60
C THR A 184 -9.42 -9.87 5.89
N VAL A 185 -9.86 -9.38 7.05
CA VAL A 185 -9.45 -9.89 8.38
C VAL A 185 -10.14 -11.21 8.66
N ASP A 186 -11.46 -11.29 8.46
CA ASP A 186 -12.22 -12.52 8.71
C ASP A 186 -11.79 -13.65 7.77
N ILE A 187 -11.51 -13.31 6.50
CA ILE A 187 -11.00 -14.27 5.51
C ILE A 187 -9.60 -14.77 5.92
N ALA A 188 -8.73 -13.87 6.39
CA ALA A 188 -7.39 -14.20 6.84
C ALA A 188 -7.39 -15.16 8.02
N GLU A 189 -8.24 -14.90 9.02
CA GLU A 189 -8.42 -15.76 10.18
C GLU A 189 -8.99 -17.13 9.78
N LYS A 190 -10.03 -17.14 8.95
CA LYS A 190 -10.68 -18.37 8.48
C LYS A 190 -9.73 -19.28 7.71
N LEU A 191 -8.94 -18.70 6.80
CA LEU A 191 -8.05 -19.47 5.93
C LEU A 191 -6.64 -19.65 6.51
N LYS A 192 -6.36 -19.06 7.68
CA LYS A 192 -5.02 -19.00 8.30
C LYS A 192 -3.96 -18.45 7.35
N ILE A 193 -4.32 -17.40 6.61
CA ILE A 193 -3.47 -16.69 5.65
C ILE A 193 -3.23 -15.29 6.19
N GLY A 194 -2.04 -14.72 5.97
CA GLY A 194 -1.78 -13.32 6.33
C GLY A 194 -2.76 -12.35 5.65
N SER A 195 -3.31 -11.40 6.40
CA SER A 195 -4.30 -10.43 5.91
C SER A 195 -3.81 -9.59 4.74
N THR A 196 -2.51 -9.27 4.69
CA THR A 196 -1.88 -8.58 3.55
C THR A 196 -1.94 -9.42 2.28
N THR A 197 -1.75 -10.74 2.38
CA THR A 197 -1.85 -11.64 1.23
C THR A 197 -3.29 -11.71 0.74
N VAL A 198 -4.27 -11.82 1.64
CA VAL A 198 -5.70 -11.76 1.27
C VAL A 198 -6.03 -10.45 0.55
N TRP A 199 -5.54 -9.32 1.07
CA TRP A 199 -5.73 -8.01 0.44
C TRP A 199 -5.08 -7.91 -0.94
N ASP A 200 -3.84 -8.37 -1.10
CA ASP A 200 -3.13 -8.40 -2.38
C ASP A 200 -3.94 -9.15 -3.45
N TYR A 201 -4.48 -10.32 -3.11
CA TYR A 201 -5.28 -11.13 -4.03
C TYR A 201 -6.64 -10.50 -4.35
N CYS A 202 -7.32 -9.93 -3.35
CA CYS A 202 -8.55 -9.16 -3.58
C CYS A 202 -8.27 -7.99 -4.53
N ARG A 203 -7.18 -7.24 -4.31
CA ARG A 203 -6.77 -6.11 -5.14
C ARG A 203 -6.46 -6.53 -6.58
N LYS A 204 -5.68 -7.61 -6.76
CA LYS A 204 -5.35 -8.18 -8.08
C LYS A 204 -6.60 -8.64 -8.84
N SER A 205 -7.62 -9.10 -8.10
CA SER A 205 -8.90 -9.55 -8.67
C SER A 205 -9.92 -8.42 -8.85
N GLY A 206 -9.52 -7.15 -8.65
CA GLY A 206 -10.41 -5.99 -8.78
C GLY A 206 -11.41 -5.79 -7.63
N LEU A 207 -11.28 -6.52 -6.53
CA LEU A 207 -12.15 -6.44 -5.34
C LEU A 207 -11.58 -5.50 -4.27
N ASN A 208 -11.16 -4.30 -4.69
CA ASN A 208 -10.52 -3.29 -3.83
C ASN A 208 -11.52 -2.33 -3.16
N GLU A 209 -12.82 -2.52 -3.38
CA GLU A 209 -13.85 -1.66 -2.80
C GLU A 209 -13.89 -1.76 -1.27
N ARG A 210 -14.15 -0.61 -0.65
CA ARG A 210 -14.33 -0.51 0.79
C ARG A 210 -15.69 -1.13 1.12
N LEU A 211 -15.67 -2.25 1.83
CA LEU A 211 -16.89 -2.82 2.37
C LEU A 211 -17.46 -1.89 3.42
N ASP A 212 -18.78 -1.68 3.35
CA ASP A 212 -19.52 -1.03 4.41
C ASP A 212 -19.43 -1.88 5.69
N LYS A 213 -19.13 -1.23 6.82
CA LYS A 213 -19.05 -1.91 8.13
C LYS A 213 -20.41 -2.44 8.62
N ILE A 214 -21.50 -2.02 7.99
CA ILE A 214 -22.87 -2.31 8.42
C ILE A 214 -23.55 -2.98 7.23
N THR A 215 -24.09 -4.17 7.45
CA THR A 215 -24.75 -4.94 6.40
C THR A 215 -26.04 -4.25 5.94
N LYS A 216 -26.51 -4.60 4.74
CA LYS A 216 -27.78 -4.09 4.23
C LYS A 216 -28.94 -4.47 5.14
N GLU A 217 -28.93 -5.69 5.68
CA GLU A 217 -29.93 -6.18 6.63
C GLU A 217 -29.94 -5.39 7.94
N GLN A 218 -28.75 -5.10 8.49
CA GLN A 218 -28.63 -4.26 9.69
C GLN A 218 -29.16 -2.85 9.44
N LYS A 219 -28.90 -2.25 8.27
CA LYS A 219 -29.45 -0.94 7.91
C LYS A 219 -30.99 -0.96 7.85
N GLU A 220 -31.56 -1.99 7.22
CA GLU A 220 -33.03 -2.13 7.15
C GLU A 220 -33.65 -2.28 8.54
N LEU A 221 -33.03 -3.11 9.40
CA LEU A 221 -33.47 -3.32 10.78
C LEU A 221 -33.38 -2.04 11.63
N VAL A 222 -32.34 -1.22 11.44
CA VAL A 222 -32.25 0.11 12.09
C VAL A 222 -33.46 0.96 11.73
N LEU A 223 -33.80 1.03 10.44
CA LEU A 223 -34.88 1.89 9.97
C LEU A 223 -36.26 1.41 10.42
N THR A 224 -36.50 0.09 10.45
CA THR A 224 -37.76 -0.48 10.94
C THR A 224 -37.93 -0.24 12.43
N LEU A 225 -36.92 -0.54 13.25
CA LEU A 225 -36.96 -0.29 14.69
C LEU A 225 -37.05 1.21 15.01
N ARG A 226 -36.46 2.07 14.18
CA ARG A 226 -36.60 3.52 14.36
C ARG A 226 -38.03 3.99 14.10
N LYS A 227 -38.69 3.44 13.08
CA LYS A 227 -40.10 3.74 12.74
C LYS A 227 -41.08 3.27 13.82
N THR A 228 -40.78 2.19 14.55
CA THR A 228 -41.59 1.75 15.70
C THR A 228 -41.42 2.63 16.94
N GLY A 229 -40.48 3.58 16.92
CA GLY A 229 -40.28 4.57 17.97
C GLY A 229 -39.18 4.22 18.98
N LEU A 230 -38.40 3.14 18.76
CA LEU A 230 -37.27 2.83 19.63
C LEU A 230 -36.21 3.93 19.60
N SER A 231 -35.52 4.08 20.73
CA SER A 231 -34.43 5.04 20.87
C SER A 231 -33.20 4.56 20.09
N ILE A 232 -32.43 5.51 19.56
CA ILE A 232 -31.16 5.24 18.84
C ILE A 232 -30.21 4.39 19.70
N MET A 233 -30.22 4.60 21.02
CA MET A 233 -29.43 3.81 21.96
C MET A 233 -29.87 2.35 22.03
N LYS A 234 -31.19 2.10 22.17
CA LYS A 234 -31.71 0.74 22.26
C LYS A 234 -31.51 -0.03 20.95
N ILE A 235 -31.69 0.65 19.82
CA ILE A 235 -31.43 0.07 18.49
C ILE A 235 -29.97 -0.36 18.35
N GLY A 236 -29.03 0.46 18.82
CA GLY A 236 -27.61 0.12 18.77
C GLY A 236 -27.26 -1.11 19.62
N GLU A 237 -27.84 -1.21 20.81
CA GLU A 237 -27.68 -2.37 21.72
C GLU A 237 -28.27 -3.65 21.10
N GLU A 238 -29.46 -3.57 20.51
CA GLU A 238 -30.18 -4.73 19.99
C GLU A 238 -29.57 -5.29 18.69
N ILE A 239 -29.05 -4.41 17.82
CA ILE A 239 -28.42 -4.80 16.55
C ILE A 239 -26.91 -5.06 16.74
N GLY A 240 -26.31 -4.59 17.84
CA GLY A 240 -24.88 -4.70 18.10
C GLY A 240 -24.03 -3.73 17.26
N ILE A 241 -24.55 -2.53 16.97
CA ILE A 241 -23.83 -1.49 16.22
C ILE A 241 -23.72 -0.20 17.03
N SER A 242 -22.71 0.63 16.72
CA SER A 242 -22.49 1.87 17.44
C SER A 242 -23.70 2.82 17.30
N THR A 243 -24.04 3.54 18.38
CA THR A 243 -25.13 4.53 18.36
C THR A 243 -24.90 5.64 17.33
N SER A 244 -23.65 5.99 17.05
CA SER A 244 -23.26 6.94 16.00
C SER A 244 -23.58 6.41 14.60
N SER A 245 -23.38 5.10 14.38
CA SER A 245 -23.77 4.42 13.14
C SER A 245 -25.27 4.42 12.94
N VAL A 246 -26.03 4.09 13.99
CA VAL A 246 -27.51 4.14 13.98
C VAL A 246 -27.99 5.55 13.64
N LEU A 247 -27.44 6.58 14.30
CA LEU A 247 -27.76 7.97 14.04
C LEU A 247 -27.48 8.36 12.59
N THR A 248 -26.30 8.03 12.07
CA THR A 248 -25.91 8.34 10.68
C THR A 248 -26.87 7.70 9.67
N ILE A 249 -27.31 6.45 9.92
CA ILE A 249 -28.29 5.76 9.07
C ILE A 249 -29.65 6.49 9.14
N CYS A 250 -30.11 6.82 10.35
CA CYS A 250 -31.38 7.50 10.54
C CYS A 250 -31.37 8.92 9.95
N ASP A 251 -30.27 9.67 10.06
CA ASP A 251 -30.14 11.04 9.54
C ASP A 251 -30.25 11.07 8.01
N LYS A 252 -29.66 10.10 7.31
CA LYS A 252 -29.77 9.98 5.85
C LYS A 252 -31.22 9.83 5.38
N GLU A 253 -32.05 9.17 6.17
CA GLU A 253 -33.48 8.95 5.91
C GLU A 253 -34.39 9.98 6.63
N GLY A 254 -33.82 11.02 7.24
CA GLY A 254 -34.58 12.06 7.94
C GLY A 254 -35.18 11.65 9.30
N LEU A 255 -34.86 10.46 9.81
CA LEU A 255 -35.35 9.89 11.07
C LEU A 255 -34.45 10.17 12.29
N GLY A 256 -33.32 10.86 12.11
CA GLY A 256 -32.35 11.12 13.18
C GLY A 256 -32.76 12.27 14.11
N LYS A 257 -33.80 13.03 13.78
CA LYS A 257 -34.40 14.00 14.71
C LYS A 257 -34.88 13.30 15.98
N ARG A 258 -34.69 13.97 17.12
CA ARG A 258 -35.19 13.51 18.41
C ARG A 258 -36.72 13.43 18.35
N ILE A 259 -37.28 12.26 18.67
CA ILE A 259 -38.73 12.08 18.80
C ILE A 259 -39.18 12.85 20.05
N ASP A 260 -40.10 13.80 19.87
CA ASP A 260 -40.68 14.56 20.97
C ASP A 260 -41.86 13.79 21.55
N LEU A 261 -41.60 13.02 22.60
CA LEU A 261 -42.61 12.19 23.29
C LEU A 261 -43.56 13.00 24.18
N THR A 262 -43.34 14.32 24.33
CA THR A 262 -44.21 15.17 25.14
C THR A 262 -45.56 15.37 24.44
N SER A 263 -46.67 15.10 25.14
CA SER A 263 -48.00 15.27 24.57
C SER A 263 -48.27 16.75 24.27
N GLN A 264 -49.17 17.03 23.31
CA GLN A 264 -49.51 18.42 22.98
C GLN A 264 -50.14 19.15 24.18
N GLU A 265 -50.91 18.44 24.99
CA GLU A 265 -51.51 18.97 26.22
C GLU A 265 -50.45 19.41 27.24
N GLN A 266 -49.42 18.58 27.45
CA GLN A 266 -48.29 18.92 28.31
C GLN A 266 -47.54 20.15 27.80
N LYS A 267 -47.34 20.28 26.47
CA LYS A 267 -46.70 21.47 25.87
C LYS A 267 -47.53 22.73 26.11
N ASN A 268 -48.84 22.65 25.88
CA ASN A 268 -49.75 23.77 26.09
C ASN A 268 -49.76 24.22 27.55
N LYS A 269 -49.77 23.27 28.50
CA LYS A 269 -49.71 23.57 29.95
C LYS A 269 -48.41 24.27 30.34
N VAL A 270 -47.26 23.86 29.78
CA VAL A 270 -45.97 24.55 30.00
C VAL A 270 -46.01 25.99 29.49
N ILE A 271 -46.53 26.20 28.27
CA ILE A 271 -46.64 27.52 27.63
C ILE A 271 -47.54 28.43 28.46
N GLU A 272 -48.69 27.94 28.90
CA GLU A 272 -49.66 28.70 29.69
C GLU A 272 -49.07 29.11 31.04
N LEU A 273 -48.49 28.17 31.80
CA LEU A 273 -47.86 28.47 33.09
C LEU A 273 -46.72 29.47 32.93
N LYS A 274 -45.94 29.37 31.86
CA LYS A 274 -44.85 30.30 31.59
C LYS A 274 -45.36 31.71 31.28
N LYS A 275 -46.44 31.84 30.50
CA LYS A 275 -47.09 33.13 30.23
C LYS A 275 -47.69 33.75 31.49
N LYS A 276 -48.18 32.94 32.43
CA LYS A 276 -48.64 33.39 33.77
C LYS A 276 -47.51 33.84 34.71
N GLY A 277 -46.25 33.79 34.28
CA GLY A 277 -45.11 34.27 35.07
C GLY A 277 -44.50 33.23 36.03
N GLU A 278 -44.92 31.97 35.95
CA GLU A 278 -44.39 30.92 36.82
C GLU A 278 -42.89 30.66 36.61
N THR A 279 -42.21 30.28 37.69
CA THR A 279 -40.80 29.90 37.64
C THR A 279 -40.64 28.54 36.96
N TYR A 280 -39.47 28.27 36.37
CA TYR A 280 -39.21 26.96 35.76
C TYR A 280 -39.34 25.81 36.77
N SER A 281 -38.99 26.04 38.04
CA SER A 281 -39.17 25.05 39.12
C SER A 281 -40.63 24.69 39.35
N ASN A 282 -41.51 25.70 39.43
CA ASN A 282 -42.95 25.48 39.61
C ASN A 282 -43.57 24.78 38.41
N ILE A 283 -43.12 25.11 37.19
CA ILE A 283 -43.60 24.46 35.96
C ILE A 283 -43.20 22.98 35.95
N VAL A 284 -41.96 22.66 36.31
CA VAL A 284 -41.48 21.27 36.42
C VAL A 284 -42.33 20.48 37.42
N GLN A 285 -42.61 21.03 38.60
CA GLN A 285 -43.45 20.40 39.61
C GLN A 285 -44.90 20.16 39.12
N LYS A 286 -45.49 21.13 38.41
CA LYS A 286 -46.89 21.08 37.94
C LYS A 286 -47.12 20.23 36.68
N THR A 287 -46.05 19.91 35.95
CA THR A 287 -46.12 19.19 34.65
C THR A 287 -45.42 17.83 34.68
N SER A 288 -44.66 17.52 35.73
CA SER A 288 -43.82 16.31 35.85
C SER A 288 -42.82 16.14 34.70
N LEU A 289 -42.51 17.22 33.98
CA LEU A 289 -41.52 17.23 32.90
C LEU A 289 -40.14 17.62 33.44
N SER A 290 -39.07 17.12 32.80
CA SER A 290 -37.71 17.54 33.14
C SER A 290 -37.50 19.05 32.90
N LEU A 291 -36.63 19.67 33.70
CA LEU A 291 -36.25 21.08 33.54
C LEU A 291 -35.80 21.38 32.10
N SER A 292 -35.00 20.50 31.51
CA SER A 292 -34.48 20.62 30.15
C SER A 292 -35.61 20.60 29.11
N THR A 293 -36.63 19.76 29.30
CA THR A 293 -37.82 19.72 28.44
C THR A 293 -38.62 21.02 28.54
N VAL A 294 -38.86 21.50 29.76
CA VAL A 294 -39.59 22.76 30.00
C VAL A 294 -38.85 23.95 29.38
N GLN A 295 -37.54 24.05 29.58
CA GLN A 295 -36.70 25.10 28.99
C GLN A 295 -36.72 25.04 27.46
N ARG A 296 -36.60 23.85 26.87
CA ARG A 296 -36.69 23.66 25.41
C ARG A 296 -38.04 24.13 24.87
N ILE A 297 -39.15 23.70 25.49
CA ILE A 297 -40.50 24.12 25.07
C ILE A 297 -40.62 25.64 25.13
N CYS A 298 -40.16 26.26 26.22
CA CYS A 298 -40.15 27.71 26.35
C CYS A 298 -39.28 28.39 25.28
N SER A 299 -38.07 27.89 25.02
CA SER A 299 -37.14 28.43 24.01
C SER A 299 -37.72 28.33 22.60
N SER A 300 -38.25 27.16 22.22
CA SER A 300 -38.88 26.94 20.91
C SER A 300 -40.12 27.79 20.67
N ASN A 301 -40.74 28.32 21.74
CA ASN A 301 -41.89 29.22 21.68
C ASN A 301 -41.54 30.68 21.99
N GLY A 302 -40.24 31.04 22.08
CA GLY A 302 -39.80 32.41 22.34
C GLY A 302 -40.11 32.95 23.75
N LEU A 303 -40.40 32.08 24.72
CA LEU A 303 -40.78 32.45 26.10
C LEU A 303 -39.58 32.53 27.06
N CYS A 304 -38.37 32.41 26.54
CA CYS A 304 -37.14 32.56 27.31
C CYS A 304 -36.77 34.04 27.41
N LYS A 305 -36.50 34.52 28.63
CA LYS A 305 -35.94 35.86 28.85
C LYS A 305 -34.51 35.89 28.28
N THR A 306 -34.34 36.37 27.06
CA THR A 306 -33.08 36.99 26.64
C THR A 306 -33.28 38.50 26.69
N LYS A 307 -32.92 39.12 27.82
CA LYS A 307 -32.57 40.55 27.91
C LYS A 307 -31.97 40.81 29.29
N ASN A 308 -30.83 41.50 29.29
CA ASN A 308 -30.12 41.95 30.49
C ASN A 308 -31.13 42.61 31.45
N VAL A 309 -31.25 42.05 32.65
CA VAL A 309 -32.22 42.50 33.66
C VAL A 309 -31.89 43.90 34.20
N VAL A 310 -30.68 44.39 33.95
CA VAL A 310 -30.19 45.67 34.45
C VAL A 310 -30.12 46.64 33.27
N THR A 311 -30.94 47.69 33.30
CA THR A 311 -30.93 48.75 32.30
C THR A 311 -29.74 49.69 32.52
N GLU A 312 -29.37 50.47 31.50
CA GLU A 312 -28.24 51.41 31.57
C GLU A 312 -28.43 52.43 32.71
N GLU A 313 -29.67 52.88 32.93
CA GLU A 313 -30.04 53.82 34.00
C GLU A 313 -29.80 53.20 35.38
N LEU A 314 -30.11 51.92 35.54
CA LEU A 314 -29.87 51.20 36.78
C LEU A 314 -28.36 51.04 37.05
N ILE A 315 -27.54 50.83 36.00
CA ILE A 315 -26.08 50.77 36.14
C ILE A 315 -25.54 52.12 36.62
N GLN A 316 -26.00 53.22 36.03
CA GLN A 316 -25.60 54.57 36.45
C GLN A 316 -26.00 54.86 37.91
N GLN A 317 -27.19 54.42 38.32
CA GLN A 317 -27.63 54.53 39.70
C GLN A 317 -26.74 53.73 40.66
N LEU A 318 -26.35 52.50 40.30
CA LEU A 318 -25.43 51.69 41.10
C LEU A 318 -24.06 52.35 41.28
N VAL A 319 -23.52 52.95 40.22
CA VAL A 319 -22.23 53.66 40.26
C VAL A 319 -22.33 54.93 41.12
N LYS A 320 -23.43 55.69 41.00
CA LYS A 320 -23.67 56.89 41.81
C LYS A 320 -23.67 56.57 43.31
N LEU A 321 -24.46 55.58 43.73
CA LEU A 321 -24.54 55.17 45.14
C LEU A 321 -23.17 54.66 45.66
N LYS A 322 -22.38 54.02 44.80
CA LYS A 322 -21.01 53.60 45.14
C LYS A 322 -20.07 54.78 45.38
N ASN A 323 -20.19 55.83 44.58
CA ASN A 323 -19.39 57.06 44.68
C ASN A 323 -19.80 57.91 45.90
N GLU A 324 -21.06 57.83 46.32
CA GLU A 324 -21.57 58.43 47.57
C GLU A 324 -21.07 57.70 48.84
N GLY A 325 -20.25 56.66 48.68
CA GLY A 325 -19.57 55.97 49.77
C GLY A 325 -20.27 54.70 50.25
N MET A 326 -21.43 54.35 49.71
CA MET A 326 -22.15 53.15 50.13
C MET A 326 -21.37 51.87 49.79
N THR A 327 -21.50 50.89 50.67
CA THR A 327 -20.98 49.54 50.48
C THR A 327 -21.83 48.76 49.46
N TYR A 328 -21.24 47.76 48.80
CA TYR A 328 -21.98 46.90 47.86
C TYR A 328 -23.17 46.19 48.53
N THR A 329 -23.10 45.94 49.83
CA THR A 329 -24.17 45.35 50.64
C THR A 329 -25.34 46.30 50.89
N GLU A 330 -25.06 47.59 51.09
CA GLU A 330 -26.09 48.63 51.25
C GLU A 330 -26.80 48.88 49.92
N ILE A 331 -26.04 49.05 48.85
CA ILE A 331 -26.57 49.22 47.48
C ILE A 331 -27.44 48.02 47.06
N SER A 332 -27.00 46.80 47.41
CA SER A 332 -27.75 45.56 47.16
C SER A 332 -29.10 45.54 47.88
N LYS A 333 -29.15 46.01 49.14
CA LYS A 333 -30.39 46.10 49.91
C LYS A 333 -31.33 47.17 49.38
N GLU A 334 -30.79 48.32 48.97
CA GLU A 334 -31.57 49.46 48.48
C GLU A 334 -32.19 49.20 47.09
N ILE A 335 -31.43 48.62 46.17
CA ILE A 335 -31.87 48.39 44.78
C ILE A 335 -32.55 47.02 44.60
N GLY A 336 -32.43 46.11 45.57
CA GLY A 336 -33.03 44.77 45.50
C GLY A 336 -32.31 43.83 44.53
N LEU A 337 -31.04 44.08 44.22
CA LEU A 337 -30.18 43.21 43.41
C LEU A 337 -29.24 42.40 44.30
N THR A 338 -28.74 41.26 43.82
CA THR A 338 -27.71 40.50 44.57
C THR A 338 -26.38 41.27 44.60
N VAL A 339 -25.65 41.19 45.71
CA VAL A 339 -24.33 41.82 45.88
C VAL A 339 -23.37 41.46 44.73
N ALA A 340 -23.42 40.23 44.23
CA ALA A 340 -22.62 39.77 43.08
C ALA A 340 -22.99 40.51 41.79
N THR A 341 -24.29 40.77 41.56
CA THR A 341 -24.78 41.51 40.38
C THR A 341 -24.36 42.97 40.46
N VAL A 342 -24.54 43.61 41.63
CA VAL A 342 -24.11 44.98 41.90
C VAL A 342 -22.60 45.14 41.66
N SER A 343 -21.79 44.26 42.25
CA SER A 343 -20.33 44.26 42.09
C SER A 343 -19.90 44.05 40.64
N LYS A 344 -20.57 43.15 39.91
CA LYS A 344 -20.28 42.87 38.49
C LYS A 344 -20.46 44.12 37.63
N TYR A 345 -21.61 44.81 37.73
CA TYR A 345 -21.91 45.95 36.85
C TYR A 345 -21.08 47.20 37.19
N ILE A 346 -20.85 47.48 38.48
CA ILE A 346 -19.97 48.59 38.89
C ILE A 346 -18.53 48.38 38.37
N ARG A 347 -18.01 47.14 38.46
CA ARG A 347 -16.66 46.82 37.94
C ARG A 347 -16.57 46.85 36.42
N GLN A 348 -17.65 46.54 35.72
CA GLN A 348 -17.69 46.60 34.26
C GLN A 348 -17.68 48.05 33.77
N GLU A 349 -18.38 48.95 34.45
CA GLU A 349 -18.43 50.36 34.08
C GLU A 349 -17.13 51.10 34.41
N ASN A 350 -16.49 50.82 35.56
CA ASN A 350 -15.18 51.40 35.91
C ASN A 350 -14.01 50.92 35.00
N LYS A 351 -14.26 49.98 34.09
CA LYS A 351 -13.27 49.48 33.10
C LYS A 351 -13.45 50.09 31.71
N LYS A 352 -14.60 50.73 31.45
CA LYS A 352 -14.78 51.59 30.28
C LYS A 352 -14.14 52.94 30.57
#